data_AF-A0A377TTQ3-F1
#
_entry.id   AF-A0A377TTQ3-F1
#
_cell.length_a   1.000
_cell.length_b   1.000
_cell.length_c   1.000
_cell.angle_alpha   90.00
_cell.angle_beta   90.00
_cell.angle_gamma   90.00
#
_symmetry.space_group_name_H-M   'P 1'
#
loop_
_entity.id
_entity.type
_entity.pdbx_description
1 polymer ?
#
loop_
_entity_poly.entity_id
_entity_poly.type
_entity_poly.pdbx_seq_one_letter_code
_entity_poly.pdbx_strand_id
1 'polypeptide(L)'
;MSQSKYRQLDVRAPRGTTLTAKSWLTEAPLRMLMNNLDPDVAENPHELVVYGGIGRAARNWECYDAIVKALKNLESDETLLCSPGSRWAYSKPMKTHRAC
;
A
#
# COMPACT_ATOMS: atom_id res chain seq x y z
N MET A 1 9.04 -5.06 -19.55
CA MET A 1 9.53 -5.06 -18.15
C MET A 1 8.74 -6.12 -17.40
N SER A 2 9.42 -7.17 -16.94
CA SER A 2 8.79 -8.37 -16.37
C SER A 2 8.03 -7.99 -15.09
N GLN A 3 6.69 -8.00 -15.14
CA GLN A 3 5.84 -7.79 -13.97
C GLN A 3 5.88 -9.06 -13.12
N SER A 4 6.97 -9.28 -12.39
CA SER A 4 7.02 -10.38 -11.43
C SER A 4 5.95 -10.13 -10.36
N LYS A 5 4.93 -10.99 -10.36
CA LYS A 5 3.88 -11.00 -9.33
C LYS A 5 4.37 -11.63 -8.03
N TYR A 6 5.52 -12.29 -8.07
CA TYR A 6 6.10 -13.01 -6.95
C TYR A 6 7.33 -12.27 -6.41
N ARG A 7 7.39 -12.14 -5.08
CA ARG A 7 8.56 -11.65 -4.33
C ARG A 7 8.67 -12.43 -3.02
N GLN A 8 9.80 -13.12 -2.80
CA GLN A 8 10.13 -13.73 -1.50
C GLN A 8 10.55 -12.66 -0.51
N LEU A 9 9.56 -11.93 0.00
CA LEU A 9 9.74 -10.98 1.07
C LEU A 9 8.52 -11.08 1.99
N ASP A 10 8.78 -11.20 3.29
CA ASP A 10 7.73 -11.14 4.30
C ASP A 10 7.43 -9.68 4.61
N VAL A 11 6.23 -9.23 4.24
CA VAL A 11 5.74 -7.91 4.57
C VAL A 11 5.10 -7.97 5.95
N ARG A 12 5.50 -7.09 6.86
CA ARG A 12 4.86 -6.96 8.17
C ARG A 12 4.61 -5.50 8.48
N ALA A 13 3.48 -5.22 9.12
CA ALA A 13 3.15 -3.87 9.53
C ALA A 13 4.06 -3.40 10.69
N PRO A 14 4.64 -2.19 10.62
CA PRO A 14 5.40 -1.63 11.73
C PRO A 14 4.50 -1.46 12.96
N ARG A 15 5.05 -1.80 14.14
CA ARG A 15 4.34 -1.75 15.43
C ARG A 15 4.90 -0.62 16.30
N GLY A 16 4.12 -0.17 17.27
CA GLY A 16 4.49 0.90 18.20
C GLY A 16 4.12 2.31 17.70
N THR A 17 4.65 3.32 18.38
CA THR A 17 4.31 4.75 18.18
C THR A 17 5.22 5.48 17.19
N THR A 18 6.26 4.83 16.70
CA THR A 18 7.18 5.42 15.70
C THR A 18 6.50 5.52 14.34
N LEU A 19 6.47 6.72 13.78
CA LEU A 19 5.88 6.99 12.46
C LEU A 19 6.88 6.71 11.34
N THR A 20 6.43 6.05 10.27
CA THR A 20 7.19 5.86 9.03
C THR A 20 6.79 6.89 7.98
N ALA A 21 5.52 7.30 7.98
CA ALA A 21 4.96 8.38 7.18
C ALA A 21 4.93 9.70 7.95
N LYS A 22 4.54 10.78 7.28
CA LYS A 22 4.52 12.14 7.85
C LYS A 22 3.42 12.38 8.89
N SER A 23 2.38 11.55 8.93
CA SER A 23 1.26 11.70 9.86
C SER A 23 0.59 10.36 10.18
N TRP A 24 -0.16 10.30 11.28
CA TRP A 24 -0.97 9.11 11.59
C TRP A 24 -2.05 8.81 10.55
N LEU A 25 -2.56 9.84 9.86
CA LEU A 25 -3.56 9.67 8.80
C LEU A 25 -3.00 8.95 7.58
N THR A 26 -1.69 9.09 7.31
CA THR A 26 -1.00 8.42 6.21
C THR A 26 -0.31 7.12 6.66
N GLU A 27 0.09 7.05 7.93
CA GLU A 27 0.65 5.84 8.55
C GLU A 27 -0.41 4.75 8.75
N ALA A 28 -1.63 5.10 9.15
CA ALA A 28 -2.71 4.13 9.36
C ALA A 28 -3.02 3.29 8.09
N PRO A 29 -3.29 3.89 6.91
CA PRO A 29 -3.52 3.10 5.70
C PRO A 29 -2.25 2.36 5.25
N LEU A 30 -1.04 2.89 5.51
CA LEU A 30 0.21 2.19 5.23
C LEU A 30 0.33 0.89 6.05
N ARG A 31 0.04 0.96 7.36
CA ARG A 31 0.06 -0.20 8.24
C ARG A 31 -1.02 -1.20 7.89
N MET A 32 -2.22 -0.74 7.52
CA MET A 32 -3.30 -1.62 7.09
C MET A 32 -2.97 -2.34 5.78
N LEU A 33 -2.36 -1.65 4.82
CA LEU A 33 -1.89 -2.27 3.58
C LEU A 33 -0.84 -3.35 3.85
N MET A 34 0.14 -3.07 4.71
CA MET A 34 1.17 -4.03 5.11
C MET A 34 0.59 -5.20 5.90
N ASN A 35 -0.41 -4.97 6.76
CA ASN A 35 -1.05 -6.01 7.56
C ASN A 35 -1.86 -6.99 6.69
N ASN A 36 -2.49 -6.51 5.61
CA ASN A 36 -3.17 -7.39 4.65
C ASN A 36 -2.20 -8.34 3.92
N LEU A 37 -0.90 -8.07 3.94
CA LEU A 37 0.14 -8.93 3.34
C LEU A 37 1.00 -9.63 4.39
N ASP A 38 0.59 -9.58 5.66
CA ASP A 38 1.27 -10.29 6.74
C ASP A 38 1.11 -11.80 6.52
N PRO A 39 2.17 -12.62 6.58
CA PRO A 39 2.07 -14.07 6.46
C PRO A 39 1.09 -14.73 7.43
N ASP A 40 0.83 -14.11 8.58
CA ASP A 40 -0.13 -14.61 9.57
C ASP A 40 -1.59 -14.25 9.22
N VAL A 41 -1.82 -13.38 8.22
CA VAL A 41 -3.14 -12.87 7.81
C VAL A 41 -3.49 -13.30 6.38
N ALA A 42 -2.52 -13.23 5.46
CA ALA A 42 -2.72 -13.46 4.03
C ALA A 42 -2.57 -14.94 3.66
N GLU A 43 -3.43 -15.43 2.77
CA GLU A 43 -3.33 -16.80 2.23
C GLU A 43 -2.04 -17.01 1.42
N ASN A 44 -1.65 -16.04 0.58
CA ASN A 44 -0.41 -16.10 -0.19
C ASN A 44 0.21 -14.69 -0.37
N PRO A 45 0.99 -14.21 0.62
CA PRO A 45 1.49 -12.83 0.63
C PRO A 45 2.49 -12.55 -0.50
N HIS A 46 3.28 -13.55 -0.92
CA HIS A 46 4.30 -13.38 -1.96
C HIS A 46 3.72 -13.06 -3.33
N GLU A 47 2.47 -13.48 -3.58
CA GLU A 47 1.71 -13.17 -4.79
C GLU A 47 0.72 -12.00 -4.62
N LEU A 48 0.80 -11.30 -3.48
CA LEU A 48 -0.10 -10.21 -3.07
C LEU A 48 -1.55 -10.65 -2.82
N VAL A 49 -1.81 -11.95 -2.62
CA VAL A 49 -3.14 -12.52 -2.41
C VAL A 49 -3.45 -12.53 -0.91
N VAL A 50 -4.54 -11.85 -0.54
CA VAL A 50 -4.98 -11.73 0.86
C VAL A 50 -5.93 -12.86 1.21
N TYR A 51 -7.03 -13.00 0.47
CA TYR A 51 -8.02 -14.06 0.66
C TYR A 51 -8.83 -14.33 -0.61
N GLY A 52 -9.49 -15.49 -0.67
CA GLY A 52 -10.49 -15.78 -1.70
C GLY A 52 -9.89 -16.02 -3.09
N GLY A 53 -8.68 -16.60 -3.15
CA GLY A 53 -8.00 -17.06 -4.36
C GLY A 53 -7.46 -15.97 -5.30
N ILE A 54 -8.26 -14.95 -5.62
CA ILE A 54 -7.88 -13.85 -6.53
C ILE A 54 -7.88 -12.46 -5.87
N GLY A 55 -8.39 -12.36 -4.63
CA GLY A 55 -8.47 -11.13 -3.86
C GLY A 55 -7.08 -10.63 -3.47
N ARG A 56 -6.58 -9.63 -4.20
CA ARG A 56 -5.21 -9.13 -4.05
C ARG A 56 -5.17 -7.72 -3.48
N ALA A 57 -4.19 -7.45 -2.62
CA ALA A 57 -3.97 -6.12 -2.05
C ALA A 57 -3.47 -5.11 -3.08
N ALA A 58 -2.71 -5.58 -4.08
CA ALA A 58 -2.22 -4.78 -5.19
C ALA A 58 -2.10 -5.63 -6.46
N ARG A 59 -2.08 -4.99 -7.63
CA ARG A 59 -2.03 -5.67 -8.93
C ARG A 59 -0.71 -6.42 -9.17
N ASN A 60 0.40 -5.79 -8.77
CA ASN A 60 1.77 -6.30 -8.85
C ASN A 60 2.64 -5.56 -7.81
N TRP A 61 3.87 -6.04 -7.62
CA TRP A 61 4.78 -5.46 -6.64
C TRP A 61 5.20 -4.02 -6.95
N GLU A 62 5.26 -3.64 -8.23
CA GLU A 62 5.55 -2.25 -8.63
C GLU A 62 4.45 -1.28 -8.19
N CYS A 63 3.17 -1.66 -8.31
CA CYS A 63 2.05 -0.88 -7.80
C CYS A 63 2.09 -0.80 -6.27
N TYR A 64 2.40 -1.91 -5.60
CA TYR A 64 2.55 -1.92 -4.15
C TYR A 64 3.65 -0.95 -3.69
N ASP A 65 4.85 -1.04 -4.29
CA ASP A 65 5.98 -0.17 -3.95
C ASP A 65 5.65 1.31 -4.26
N ALA A 66 4.92 1.58 -5.34
CA ALA A 66 4.45 2.93 -5.68
C ALA A 66 3.46 3.47 -4.63
N ILE A 67 2.49 2.66 -4.19
CA ILE A 67 1.53 3.06 -3.14
C ILE A 67 2.26 3.32 -1.83
N VAL A 68 3.16 2.43 -1.41
CA VAL A 68 3.97 2.61 -0.19
C VAL A 68 4.79 3.89 -0.26
N LYS A 69 5.46 4.14 -1.39
CA LYS A 69 6.25 5.37 -1.60
C LYS A 69 5.37 6.61 -1.59
N ALA A 70 4.18 6.55 -2.17
CA ALA A 70 3.25 7.67 -2.17
C ALA A 70 2.73 7.97 -0.77
N LEU A 71 2.27 6.96 -0.02
CA LEU A 71 1.78 7.12 1.35
C LEU A 71 2.84 7.68 2.30
N LYS A 72 4.11 7.28 2.14
CA LYS A 72 5.22 7.84 2.94
C LYS A 72 5.50 9.32 2.64
N ASN A 73 5.29 9.75 1.40
CA ASN A 73 5.57 11.11 0.97
C ASN A 73 4.36 12.05 1.00
N LEU A 74 3.14 11.51 1.13
CA LEU A 74 1.89 12.25 1.08
C LEU A 74 1.82 13.30 2.19
N GLU A 75 1.55 14.55 1.80
CA GLU A 75 1.35 15.65 2.74
C GLU A 75 -0.07 15.65 3.33
N SER A 76 -0.27 16.42 4.40
CA SER A 76 -1.57 16.50 5.09
C SER A 76 -2.69 17.16 4.27
N ASP A 77 -2.33 17.90 3.23
CA ASP A 77 -3.21 18.57 2.27
C ASP A 77 -3.23 17.83 0.93
N GLU A 78 -2.86 16.55 0.90
CA GLU A 78 -2.84 15.75 -0.32
C GLU A 78 -3.68 14.48 -0.15
N THR A 79 -4.36 14.09 -1.23
CA THR A 79 -5.10 12.83 -1.29
C THR A 79 -4.54 11.93 -2.37
N LEU A 80 -4.32 10.67 -1.99
CA LEU A 80 -3.87 9.62 -2.88
C LEU A 80 -5.07 8.94 -3.55
N LEU A 81 -5.13 8.99 -4.88
CA LEU A 81 -6.11 8.22 -5.65
C LEU A 81 -5.52 6.86 -6.06
N CYS A 82 -6.20 5.78 -5.70
CA CYS A 82 -5.84 4.41 -6.10
C CYS A 82 -6.89 3.87 -7.07
N SER A 83 -6.57 3.83 -8.37
CA SER A 83 -7.47 3.28 -9.40
C SER A 83 -6.98 1.91 -9.90
N PRO A 84 -7.82 0.87 -9.90
CA PRO A 84 -7.46 -0.47 -10.36
C PRO A 84 -7.30 -0.59 -11.89
N GLY A 85 -7.73 0.42 -12.67
CA GLY A 85 -7.77 0.38 -14.13
C GLY A 85 -6.50 0.83 -14.85
N SER A 86 -5.65 1.62 -14.20
CA SER A 86 -4.49 2.25 -14.85
C SER A 86 -3.28 1.32 -14.83
N ARG A 87 -2.56 1.19 -15.95
CA ARG A 87 -1.33 0.37 -16.13
C ARG A 87 -0.21 0.74 -15.15
N TRP A 88 -0.34 1.91 -14.56
CA TRP A 88 0.41 2.44 -13.46
C TRP A 88 -0.63 3.01 -12.49
N ALA A 89 -0.59 2.63 -11.22
CA ALA A 89 -1.38 3.32 -10.22
C ALA A 89 -0.95 4.80 -10.28
N TYR A 90 -1.80 5.70 -10.78
CA TYR A 90 -1.58 7.13 -10.69
C TYR A 90 -1.68 7.51 -9.21
N SER A 91 -0.63 7.23 -8.45
CA SER A 91 -0.46 7.76 -7.11
C SER A 91 -0.03 9.23 -7.22
N LYS A 92 -0.86 10.05 -7.86
CA LYS A 92 -0.64 11.49 -7.87
C LYS A 92 -1.28 12.05 -6.61
N PRO A 93 -0.49 12.69 -5.74
CA PRO A 93 -1.09 13.54 -4.72
C PRO A 93 -1.88 14.63 -5.44
N MET A 94 -3.18 14.69 -5.19
CA MET A 94 -3.99 15.85 -5.53
C MET A 94 -4.12 16.71 -4.29
N LYS A 95 -3.90 18.02 -4.44
CA LYS A 95 -4.12 18.97 -3.35
C LYS A 95 -5.58 18.94 -2.94
N THR A 96 -5.81 18.72 -1.66
CA THR A 96 -7.10 18.75 -0.98
C THR A 96 -6.97 19.54 0.31
N HIS A 97 -8.07 19.72 1.03
CA HIS A 97 -8.06 20.38 2.32
C HIS A 97 -8.32 19.36 3.41
N ARG A 98 -7.65 19.55 4.55
CA ARG A 98 -7.92 18.77 5.75
C ARG A 98 -9.34 19.10 6.20
N ALA A 99 -10.23 18.11 6.18
CA ALA A 99 -11.54 18.25 6.81
C ALA A 99 -11.31 18.32 8.32
N CYS A 100 -11.66 19.47 8.93
CA CYS A 100 -11.69 19.66 10.38
C CYS A 100 -12.69 18.72 11.04
#